data_AF-A0AAU5DCJ3-F1
#
_entry.id   AF-A0AAU5DCJ3-F1
#
_cell.length_a   1.000
_cell.length_b   1.000
_cell.length_c   1.000
_cell.angle_alpha   90.00
_cell.angle_beta   90.00
_cell.angle_gamma   90.00
#
_symmetry.space_group_name_H-M   'P 1'
#
loop_
_entity.id
_entity.type
_entity.pdbx_description
1 polymer ?
#
loop_
_entity_poly.entity_id
_entity_poly.type
_entity_poly.pdbx_seq_one_letter_code
_entity_poly.pdbx_strand_id
1 'polypeptide(L)'
;MTARRTAAAVTALGFAPLALAGLAAAPAAAHGSMTDPVSRVAACYAEGPEAPRSAACKAAVAASGPQAFYDWNAVSIANAAGRHKALIPDGKLCSAGNSKYRGLDLARRDWPASRMSAGRHTFRYKGTAPHRGSFALYVTKDGYDPSKPLKWSDLEAKPFARVTDPRMRGGDYVFTGTVPRKSGRHLVYSVWQRSDSPEAFYTCSDVVFAGGGGGGTGGGGGGKQSPAPTPAAPTASAPTDDRIEKDAGKTGGGHGTHGGSTGGTGTTGTTGGTSGGTTGGATGGTAGDTSGGTTGGGAGDAAGGNEPAADGSASPLDRGLAETGGGSATPLIAVSGAGALAVGAAVLFASVRRRAGGGRHGR
;
A
#
# COMPACT_ATOMS: atom_id res chain seq x y z
N MET A 1 -16.42 -53.49 18.53
CA MET A 1 -16.20 -52.74 17.27
C MET A 1 -16.76 -51.30 17.30
N THR A 2 -16.90 -50.66 18.46
CA THR A 2 -17.74 -49.45 18.62
C THR A 2 -17.03 -48.21 19.18
N ALA A 3 -15.91 -48.34 19.91
CA ALA A 3 -15.19 -47.19 20.48
C ALA A 3 -14.21 -46.51 19.50
N ARG A 4 -13.69 -47.25 18.50
CA ARG A 4 -12.76 -46.70 17.49
C ARG A 4 -13.47 -45.90 16.39
N ARG A 5 -14.78 -46.10 16.22
CA ARG A 5 -15.61 -45.38 15.23
C ARG A 5 -16.10 -44.02 15.75
N THR A 6 -16.26 -43.86 17.06
CA THR A 6 -16.68 -42.60 17.70
C THR A 6 -15.54 -41.61 17.87
N ALA A 7 -14.30 -42.05 18.08
CA ALA A 7 -13.14 -41.16 18.16
C ALA A 7 -12.81 -40.48 16.81
N ALA A 8 -12.99 -41.18 15.69
CA ALA A 8 -12.73 -40.65 14.35
C ALA A 8 -13.74 -39.56 13.91
N ALA A 9 -14.98 -39.62 14.41
CA ALA A 9 -16.02 -38.66 14.05
C ALA A 9 -15.82 -37.28 14.74
N VAL A 10 -15.25 -37.25 15.95
CA VAL A 10 -15.05 -36.01 16.72
C VAL A 10 -13.86 -35.20 16.19
N THR A 11 -12.81 -35.85 15.68
CA THR A 11 -11.68 -35.16 15.04
C THR A 11 -12.03 -34.59 13.66
N ALA A 12 -12.96 -35.20 12.90
CA ALA A 12 -13.35 -34.69 11.59
C ALA A 12 -14.24 -33.43 11.67
N LEU A 13 -15.07 -33.30 12.71
CA LEU A 13 -16.01 -32.18 12.86
C LEU A 13 -15.41 -30.94 13.56
N GLY A 14 -14.31 -31.08 14.31
CA GLY A 14 -13.66 -29.96 15.00
C GLY A 14 -12.56 -29.25 14.19
N PHE A 15 -11.83 -29.97 13.34
CA PHE A 15 -10.72 -29.41 12.56
C PHE A 15 -11.17 -28.84 11.20
N ALA A 16 -12.24 -29.38 10.62
CA ALA A 16 -12.75 -28.89 9.33
C ALA A 16 -13.19 -27.42 9.35
N PRO A 17 -13.91 -26.91 10.38
CA PRO A 17 -14.30 -25.49 10.43
C PRO A 17 -13.10 -24.54 10.63
N LEU A 18 -12.10 -24.95 11.42
CA LEU A 18 -10.89 -24.15 11.66
C LEU A 18 -9.97 -24.08 10.43
N ALA A 19 -9.85 -25.19 9.68
CA ALA A 19 -9.13 -25.21 8.41
C ALA A 19 -9.84 -24.38 7.32
N LEU A 20 -11.19 -24.36 7.31
CA LEU A 20 -11.99 -23.55 6.39
C LEU A 20 -11.92 -22.05 6.71
N ALA A 21 -11.85 -21.68 7.98
CA ALA A 21 -11.71 -20.28 8.41
C ALA A 21 -10.33 -19.67 8.06
N GLY A 22 -9.27 -20.48 8.09
CA GLY A 22 -7.92 -20.05 7.71
C GLY A 22 -7.73 -19.79 6.21
N LEU A 23 -8.55 -20.40 5.35
CA LEU A 23 -8.48 -20.24 3.89
C LEU A 23 -9.23 -19.00 3.35
N ALA A 24 -10.00 -18.29 4.19
CA ALA A 24 -10.92 -17.25 3.75
C ALA A 24 -10.46 -15.80 4.02
N ALA A 25 -9.37 -15.59 4.75
CA ALA A 25 -8.86 -14.25 5.07
C ALA A 25 -7.70 -13.86 4.14
N ALA A 26 -7.95 -13.82 2.83
CA ALA A 26 -7.06 -13.06 1.95
C ALA A 26 -7.14 -11.58 2.40
N PRO A 27 -6.01 -10.88 2.59
CA PRO A 27 -6.06 -9.46 2.91
C PRO A 27 -6.87 -8.75 1.82
N ALA A 28 -7.94 -8.06 2.21
CA ALA A 28 -8.70 -7.22 1.29
C ALA A 28 -7.75 -6.16 0.73
N ALA A 29 -7.47 -6.26 -0.57
CA ALA A 29 -6.52 -5.41 -1.26
C ALA A 29 -7.19 -4.06 -1.56
N ALA A 30 -6.64 -2.99 -1.01
CA ALA A 30 -7.09 -1.65 -1.35
C ALA A 30 -6.56 -1.29 -2.73
N HIS A 31 -7.24 -0.40 -3.45
CA HIS A 31 -6.82 -0.04 -4.79
C HIS A 31 -7.25 1.39 -5.13
N GLY A 32 -6.34 2.15 -5.72
CA GLY A 32 -6.63 3.49 -6.22
C GLY A 32 -5.41 4.28 -6.68
N SER A 33 -5.64 5.50 -7.16
CA SER A 33 -4.56 6.44 -7.54
C SER A 33 -5.06 7.89 -7.53
N MET A 34 -4.14 8.86 -7.48
CA MET A 34 -4.48 10.28 -7.60
C MET A 34 -5.05 10.60 -8.99
N THR A 35 -6.22 11.24 -9.02
CA THR A 35 -6.88 11.76 -10.23
C THR A 35 -6.87 13.29 -10.30
N ASP A 36 -6.64 13.98 -9.16
CA ASP A 36 -6.37 15.42 -9.14
C ASP A 36 -5.38 15.79 -8.00
N PRO A 37 -4.13 16.20 -8.35
CA PRO A 37 -3.53 16.16 -9.69
C PRO A 37 -3.30 14.72 -10.16
N VAL A 38 -3.39 14.47 -11.46
CA VAL A 38 -3.33 13.13 -12.05
C VAL A 38 -1.95 12.51 -11.83
N SER A 39 -1.90 11.27 -11.34
CA SER A 39 -0.63 10.53 -11.17
C SER A 39 -0.04 10.06 -12.51
N ARG A 40 1.27 9.81 -12.56
CA ARG A 40 1.96 9.21 -13.72
C ARG A 40 1.30 7.91 -14.18
N VAL A 41 1.04 7.01 -13.23
CA VAL A 41 0.47 5.70 -13.53
C VAL A 41 -0.96 5.81 -14.08
N ALA A 42 -1.77 6.71 -13.51
CA ALA A 42 -3.13 6.98 -13.98
C ALA A 42 -3.12 7.67 -15.35
N ALA A 43 -2.23 8.65 -15.58
CA ALA A 43 -2.10 9.32 -16.87
C ALA A 43 -1.69 8.34 -17.98
N CYS A 44 -0.70 7.48 -17.74
CA CYS A 44 -0.26 6.50 -18.73
C CYS A 44 -1.28 5.41 -18.99
N TYR A 45 -2.02 4.97 -17.96
CA TYR A 45 -3.17 4.10 -18.15
C TYR A 45 -4.24 4.79 -19.01
N ALA A 46 -4.57 6.05 -18.73
CA ALA A 46 -5.55 6.84 -19.49
C ALA A 46 -5.14 7.05 -20.95
N GLU A 47 -3.84 7.08 -21.26
CA GLU A 47 -3.35 7.11 -22.65
C GLU A 47 -3.50 5.77 -23.38
N GLY A 48 -3.51 4.65 -22.67
CA GLY A 48 -3.59 3.31 -23.24
C GLY A 48 -2.31 2.51 -23.04
N PRO A 49 -2.31 1.45 -22.22
CA PRO A 49 -1.11 0.65 -21.97
C PRO A 49 -0.49 0.03 -23.23
N GLU A 50 -1.30 -0.37 -24.21
CA GLU A 50 -0.81 -1.00 -25.45
C GLU A 50 -0.21 -0.03 -26.46
N ALA A 51 -0.66 1.23 -26.44
CA ALA A 51 -0.25 2.24 -27.42
C ALA A 51 -0.34 3.65 -26.81
N PRO A 52 0.48 3.96 -25.78
CA PRO A 52 0.45 5.27 -25.12
C PRO A 52 0.88 6.37 -26.10
N ARG A 53 0.46 7.60 -25.85
CA ARG A 53 0.63 8.73 -26.77
C ARG A 53 1.90 9.51 -26.49
N SER A 54 2.11 9.88 -25.23
CA SER A 54 3.25 10.69 -24.77
C SER A 54 4.54 9.89 -24.76
N ALA A 55 5.65 10.56 -25.02
CA ALA A 55 6.97 9.92 -25.03
C ALA A 55 7.35 9.35 -23.65
N ALA A 56 6.96 10.02 -22.57
CA ALA A 56 7.17 9.53 -21.21
C ALA A 56 6.38 8.24 -20.94
N CYS A 57 5.09 8.19 -21.28
CA CYS A 57 4.29 6.97 -21.08
C CYS A 57 4.73 5.81 -21.99
N LYS A 58 5.14 6.09 -23.24
CA LYS A 58 5.79 5.09 -24.11
C LYS A 58 7.03 4.49 -23.45
N ALA A 59 7.92 5.33 -22.91
CA ALA A 59 9.12 4.86 -22.22
C ALA A 59 8.79 4.09 -20.94
N ALA A 60 7.79 4.54 -20.19
CA ALA A 60 7.36 3.89 -18.95
C ALA A 60 6.75 2.50 -19.22
N VAL A 61 5.88 2.38 -20.24
CA VAL A 61 5.32 1.10 -20.71
C VAL A 61 6.44 0.19 -21.25
N ALA A 62 7.36 0.71 -22.05
CA ALA A 62 8.48 -0.09 -22.55
C ALA A 62 9.35 -0.63 -21.40
N ALA A 63 9.52 0.17 -20.34
CA ALA A 63 10.25 -0.24 -19.15
C ALA A 63 9.45 -1.23 -18.30
N SER A 64 8.14 -1.05 -18.09
CA SER A 64 7.37 -1.80 -17.08
C SER A 64 6.42 -2.87 -17.64
N GLY A 65 6.22 -2.89 -18.95
CA GLY A 65 5.17 -3.65 -19.63
C GLY A 65 3.77 -3.04 -19.44
N PRO A 66 2.81 -3.35 -20.34
CA PRO A 66 1.46 -2.81 -20.28
C PRO A 66 0.71 -3.22 -19.01
N GLN A 67 0.96 -4.42 -18.49
CA GLN A 67 0.28 -4.94 -17.29
C GLN A 67 0.45 -4.04 -16.06
N ALA A 68 1.61 -3.41 -15.88
CA ALA A 68 1.81 -2.45 -14.81
C ALA A 68 0.83 -1.27 -14.87
N PHE A 69 0.39 -0.88 -16.06
CA PHE A 69 -0.54 0.22 -16.27
C PHE A 69 -2.00 -0.25 -16.34
N TYR A 70 -2.27 -1.52 -16.63
CA TYR A 70 -3.59 -2.08 -16.29
C TYR A 70 -3.78 -2.12 -14.78
N ASP A 71 -2.73 -2.42 -14.02
CA ASP A 71 -2.73 -2.41 -12.56
C ASP A 71 -2.36 -1.04 -11.97
N TRP A 72 -2.85 0.04 -12.60
CA TRP A 72 -2.53 1.43 -12.25
C TRP A 72 -2.96 1.83 -10.84
N ASN A 73 -3.92 1.11 -10.28
CA ASN A 73 -4.49 1.32 -8.96
C ASN A 73 -3.76 0.54 -7.85
N ALA A 74 -2.65 -0.15 -8.16
CA ALA A 74 -1.99 -1.09 -7.25
C ALA A 74 -0.50 -0.77 -6.98
N VAL A 75 -0.08 0.50 -7.07
CA VAL A 75 1.28 0.92 -6.65
C VAL A 75 1.35 0.94 -5.12
N SER A 76 1.59 -0.23 -4.52
CA SER A 76 1.49 -0.44 -3.08
C SER A 76 2.67 -1.20 -2.47
N ILE A 77 2.74 -1.13 -1.14
CA ILE A 77 3.58 -2.00 -0.29
C ILE A 77 2.67 -2.59 0.78
N ALA A 78 2.42 -3.89 0.72
CA ALA A 78 1.51 -4.60 1.63
C ALA A 78 1.87 -4.46 3.12
N ASN A 79 3.16 -4.39 3.46
CA ASN A 79 3.65 -4.32 4.84
C ASN A 79 4.37 -3.00 5.16
N ALA A 80 3.86 -1.89 4.63
CA ALA A 80 4.45 -0.58 4.82
C ALA A 80 4.51 -0.19 6.31
N ALA A 81 3.38 -0.30 7.02
CA ALA A 81 3.23 0.01 8.44
C ALA A 81 3.85 1.36 8.83
N GLY A 82 3.65 2.39 8.00
CA GLY A 82 4.21 3.73 8.18
C GLY A 82 5.71 3.88 7.87
N ARG A 83 6.44 2.80 7.56
CA ARG A 83 7.90 2.79 7.35
C ARG A 83 8.31 3.19 5.93
N HIS A 84 7.62 4.16 5.33
CA HIS A 84 7.76 4.51 3.91
C HIS A 84 9.20 4.81 3.49
N LYS A 85 9.90 5.67 4.25
CA LYS A 85 11.30 6.07 3.94
C LYS A 85 12.30 4.94 4.12
N ALA A 86 12.05 4.03 5.07
CA ALA A 86 12.92 2.89 5.31
C ALA A 86 12.76 1.81 4.23
N LEU A 87 11.56 1.68 3.66
CA LEU A 87 11.22 0.63 2.70
C LEU A 87 11.43 1.06 1.24
N ILE A 88 11.38 2.36 0.94
CA ILE A 88 11.47 2.87 -0.43
C ILE A 88 12.82 3.60 -0.59
N PRO A 89 13.77 3.04 -1.34
CA PRO A 89 15.02 3.72 -1.64
C PRO A 89 14.82 4.99 -2.48
N ASP A 90 15.80 5.90 -2.39
CA ASP A 90 15.91 7.02 -3.33
C ASP A 90 15.92 6.54 -4.79
N GLY A 91 15.28 7.30 -5.67
CA GLY A 91 15.10 6.96 -7.08
C GLY A 91 14.01 5.90 -7.33
N LYS A 92 13.32 5.41 -6.29
CA LYS A 92 12.25 4.39 -6.38
C LYS A 92 10.92 4.83 -5.77
N LEU A 93 10.75 6.13 -5.54
CA LEU A 93 9.56 6.68 -4.89
C LEU A 93 8.30 6.43 -5.73
N CYS A 94 8.36 6.66 -7.04
CA CYS A 94 7.18 6.57 -7.90
C CYS A 94 6.74 5.13 -8.19
N SER A 95 7.65 4.16 -8.08
CA SER A 95 7.34 2.73 -8.13
C SER A 95 7.07 2.10 -6.77
N ALA A 96 7.22 2.83 -5.67
CA ALA A 96 7.25 2.30 -4.31
C ALA A 96 8.28 1.18 -4.10
N GLY A 97 9.41 1.22 -4.80
CA GLY A 97 10.42 0.15 -4.76
C GLY A 97 10.04 -1.13 -5.54
N ASN A 98 8.87 -1.16 -6.19
CA ASN A 98 8.37 -2.34 -6.89
C ASN A 98 8.82 -2.36 -8.35
N SER A 99 9.57 -3.41 -8.74
CA SER A 99 10.14 -3.55 -10.09
C SER A 99 9.08 -3.63 -11.21
N LYS A 100 7.85 -4.05 -10.90
CA LYS A 100 6.70 -3.99 -11.80
C LYS A 100 6.47 -2.58 -12.31
N TYR A 101 6.61 -1.58 -11.44
CA TYR A 101 6.33 -0.17 -11.71
C TYR A 101 7.58 0.66 -12.00
N ARG A 102 8.74 0.04 -12.26
CA ARG A 102 10.03 0.74 -12.48
C ARG A 102 10.01 1.82 -13.57
N GLY A 103 9.11 1.72 -14.55
CA GLY A 103 8.94 2.75 -15.58
C GLY A 103 8.45 4.10 -15.02
N LEU A 104 7.79 4.11 -13.86
CA LEU A 104 7.33 5.33 -13.20
C LEU A 104 8.48 6.14 -12.59
N ASP A 105 9.64 5.52 -12.35
CA ASP A 105 10.83 6.15 -11.77
C ASP A 105 11.71 6.87 -12.80
N LEU A 106 11.38 6.78 -14.10
CA LEU A 106 12.17 7.42 -15.15
C LEU A 106 12.24 8.94 -14.92
N ALA A 107 13.46 9.45 -14.81
CA ALA A 107 13.73 10.88 -14.64
C ALA A 107 13.59 11.60 -16.00
N ARG A 108 12.45 12.26 -16.21
CA ARG A 108 12.13 12.94 -17.47
C ARG A 108 11.43 14.26 -17.24
N ARG A 109 11.64 15.21 -18.17
CA ARG A 109 11.02 16.54 -18.15
C ARG A 109 9.65 16.59 -18.85
N ASP A 110 9.32 15.56 -19.60
CA ASP A 110 8.17 15.49 -20.52
C ASP A 110 7.05 14.56 -20.01
N TRP A 111 7.05 14.20 -18.72
CA TRP A 111 5.89 13.55 -18.10
C TRP A 111 4.63 14.42 -18.24
N PRO A 112 3.47 13.82 -18.60
CA PRO A 112 2.20 14.52 -18.57
C PRO A 112 1.98 15.18 -17.22
N ALA A 113 1.59 16.45 -17.20
CA ALA A 113 1.47 17.22 -15.97
C ALA A 113 0.11 17.93 -15.83
N SER A 114 -0.35 18.07 -14.59
CA SER A 114 -1.51 18.91 -14.24
C SER A 114 -1.06 20.36 -13.99
N ARG A 115 -1.89 21.33 -14.37
CA ARG A 115 -1.68 22.73 -13.93
C ARG A 115 -2.04 22.85 -12.45
N MET A 116 -1.24 23.59 -11.69
CA MET A 116 -1.47 23.78 -10.26
C MET A 116 -1.22 25.23 -9.86
N SER A 117 -1.95 25.70 -8.84
CA SER A 117 -1.80 27.04 -8.29
C SER A 117 -1.62 26.94 -6.77
N ALA A 118 -0.94 27.93 -6.20
CA ALA A 118 -0.86 28.06 -4.75
C ALA A 118 -2.24 28.39 -4.16
N GLY A 119 -2.46 28.03 -2.90
CA GLY A 119 -3.71 28.30 -2.18
C GLY A 119 -4.59 27.05 -2.04
N ARG A 120 -5.87 27.28 -1.71
CA ARG A 120 -6.81 26.21 -1.41
C ARG A 120 -7.12 25.38 -2.66
N HIS A 121 -6.89 24.07 -2.60
CA HIS A 121 -7.16 23.13 -3.68
C HIS A 121 -7.94 21.92 -3.16
N THR A 122 -8.82 21.37 -3.99
CA THR A 122 -9.56 20.14 -3.69
C THR A 122 -8.93 18.99 -4.46
N PHE A 123 -8.40 18.02 -3.72
CA PHE A 123 -7.73 16.84 -4.24
C PHE A 123 -8.71 15.69 -4.43
N ARG A 124 -8.40 14.84 -5.41
CA ARG A 124 -9.16 13.63 -5.72
C ARG A 124 -8.25 12.42 -5.85
N TYR A 125 -8.66 11.35 -5.19
CA TYR A 125 -7.99 10.05 -5.27
C TYR A 125 -9.05 8.99 -5.57
N LYS A 126 -8.98 8.36 -6.74
CA LYS A 126 -9.94 7.31 -7.13
C LYS A 126 -9.74 6.10 -6.23
N GLY A 127 -10.80 5.64 -5.56
CA GLY A 127 -10.81 4.41 -4.78
C GLY A 127 -11.57 3.32 -5.54
N THR A 128 -10.87 2.45 -6.26
CA THR A 128 -11.50 1.30 -6.95
C THR A 128 -11.82 0.16 -6.00
N ALA A 129 -11.08 0.06 -4.89
CA ALA A 129 -11.42 -0.75 -3.72
C ALA A 129 -11.16 0.10 -2.47
N PRO A 130 -12.19 0.75 -1.90
CA PRO A 130 -12.00 1.74 -0.84
C PRO A 130 -11.77 1.12 0.53
N HIS A 131 -10.83 1.70 1.28
CA HIS A 131 -10.47 1.35 2.65
C HIS A 131 -10.34 2.60 3.54
N ARG A 132 -10.32 2.40 4.86
CA ARG A 132 -10.01 3.46 5.83
C ARG A 132 -8.52 3.76 5.84
N GLY A 133 -8.15 5.01 6.10
CA GLY A 133 -6.75 5.41 6.17
C GLY A 133 -6.51 6.91 6.08
N SER A 134 -5.23 7.28 6.12
CA SER A 134 -4.79 8.67 6.04
C SER A 134 -4.03 8.93 4.76
N PHE A 135 -4.30 10.07 4.13
CA PHE A 135 -3.59 10.59 2.99
C PHE A 135 -2.61 11.67 3.43
N ALA A 136 -1.41 11.67 2.86
CA ALA A 136 -0.41 12.71 3.02
C ALA A 136 0.16 13.10 1.66
N LEU A 137 0.09 14.40 1.32
CA LEU A 137 0.63 14.93 0.07
C LEU A 137 1.87 15.78 0.35
N TYR A 138 2.98 15.37 -0.24
CA TYR A 138 4.25 16.10 -0.25
C TYR A 138 4.44 16.77 -1.61
N VAL A 139 5.22 17.83 -1.65
CA VAL A 139 5.66 18.46 -2.90
C VAL A 139 7.17 18.53 -2.91
N THR A 140 7.78 18.45 -4.08
CA THR A 140 9.21 18.71 -4.24
C THR A 140 9.59 20.14 -3.82
N LYS A 141 10.81 20.30 -3.30
CA LYS A 141 11.44 21.59 -2.97
C LYS A 141 11.69 22.44 -4.21
N ASP A 142 11.96 23.72 -3.98
CA ASP A 142 12.41 24.64 -5.03
C ASP A 142 13.78 24.18 -5.58
N GLY A 143 13.98 24.35 -6.89
CA GLY A 143 15.18 23.84 -7.57
C GLY A 143 15.13 22.35 -7.93
N TYR A 144 13.98 21.67 -7.73
CA TYR A 144 13.76 20.30 -8.19
C TYR A 144 14.08 20.15 -9.69
N ASP A 145 14.88 19.14 -10.02
CA ASP A 145 15.27 18.79 -11.38
C ASP A 145 14.60 17.47 -11.80
N PRO A 146 13.55 17.49 -12.63
CA PRO A 146 12.86 16.28 -13.08
C PRO A 146 13.70 15.40 -14.02
N SER A 147 14.87 15.85 -14.47
CA SER A 147 15.84 15.00 -15.18
C SER A 147 16.75 14.18 -14.26
N LYS A 148 16.60 14.29 -12.94
CA LYS A 148 17.28 13.44 -11.94
C LYS A 148 16.27 12.50 -11.26
N PRO A 149 16.68 11.28 -10.88
CA PRO A 149 15.82 10.39 -10.09
C PRO A 149 15.39 11.05 -8.78
N LEU A 150 14.10 11.00 -8.48
CA LEU A 150 13.50 11.62 -7.29
C LEU A 150 14.03 10.96 -6.00
N LYS A 151 14.44 11.76 -5.02
CA LYS A 151 14.90 11.33 -3.70
C LYS A 151 13.96 11.81 -2.60
N TRP A 152 13.99 11.16 -1.44
CA TRP A 152 13.29 11.66 -0.26
C TRP A 152 13.76 13.05 0.17
N SER A 153 15.03 13.38 -0.06
CA SER A 153 15.59 14.70 0.20
C SER A 153 15.04 15.80 -0.70
N ASP A 154 14.47 15.44 -1.85
CA ASP A 154 13.92 16.38 -2.82
C ASP A 154 12.50 16.82 -2.45
N LEU A 155 11.83 16.08 -1.57
CA LEU A 155 10.51 16.43 -1.04
C LEU A 155 10.63 17.42 0.13
N GLU A 156 9.66 18.31 0.26
CA GLU A 156 9.47 19.09 1.47
C GLU A 156 9.33 18.17 2.68
N ALA A 157 9.95 18.54 3.81
CA ALA A 157 10.07 17.64 4.97
C ALA A 157 8.72 17.26 5.59
N LYS A 158 7.72 18.15 5.46
CA LYS A 158 6.35 17.95 5.91
C LYS A 158 5.41 17.94 4.70
N PRO A 159 4.35 17.12 4.71
CA PRO A 159 3.33 17.22 3.68
C PRO A 159 2.56 18.52 3.85
N PHE A 160 2.13 19.09 2.74
CA PHE A 160 1.33 20.32 2.72
C PHE A 160 -0.18 20.05 2.88
N ALA A 161 -0.61 18.80 2.70
CA ALA A 161 -1.96 18.35 2.99
C ALA A 161 -1.94 16.99 3.70
N ARG A 162 -2.77 16.83 4.73
CA ARG A 162 -3.08 15.56 5.37
C ARG A 162 -4.57 15.48 5.65
N VAL A 163 -5.14 14.28 5.50
CA VAL A 163 -6.53 14.00 5.87
C VAL A 163 -6.62 12.54 6.33
N THR A 164 -7.49 12.27 7.30
CA THR A 164 -7.82 10.90 7.74
C THR A 164 -9.26 10.62 7.38
N ASP A 165 -9.52 9.43 6.85
CA ASP A 165 -10.84 8.94 6.44
C ASP A 165 -11.67 9.99 5.66
N PRO A 166 -11.12 10.59 4.59
CA PRO A 166 -11.87 11.56 3.79
C PRO A 166 -13.13 10.93 3.21
N ARG A 167 -14.20 11.73 3.10
CA ARG A 167 -15.44 11.28 2.45
C ARG A 167 -15.20 10.95 0.98
N MET A 168 -15.90 9.94 0.50
CA MET A 168 -15.93 9.62 -0.92
C MET A 168 -17.08 10.34 -1.64
N ARG A 169 -16.84 10.79 -2.87
CA ARG A 169 -17.87 11.30 -3.78
C ARG A 169 -17.54 10.85 -5.21
N GLY A 170 -18.48 10.17 -5.87
CA GLY A 170 -18.29 9.71 -7.25
C GLY A 170 -17.13 8.72 -7.42
N GLY A 171 -16.90 7.86 -6.42
CA GLY A 171 -15.79 6.89 -6.42
C GLY A 171 -14.41 7.46 -6.06
N ASP A 172 -14.31 8.76 -5.80
CA ASP A 172 -13.07 9.38 -5.33
C ASP A 172 -13.14 9.71 -3.84
N TYR A 173 -12.04 9.54 -3.12
CA TYR A 173 -11.80 10.29 -1.89
C TYR A 173 -11.59 11.77 -2.23
N VAL A 174 -12.33 12.65 -1.55
CA VAL A 174 -12.29 14.08 -1.80
C VAL A 174 -11.88 14.83 -0.54
N PHE A 175 -10.81 15.61 -0.63
CA PHE A 175 -10.30 16.38 0.51
C PHE A 175 -9.63 17.68 0.05
N THR A 176 -9.53 18.64 0.95
CA THR A 176 -8.93 19.95 0.67
C THR A 176 -7.58 20.09 1.36
N GLY A 177 -6.66 20.80 0.73
CA GLY A 177 -5.41 21.25 1.34
C GLY A 177 -5.00 22.62 0.82
N THR A 178 -3.97 23.21 1.44
CA THR A 178 -3.40 24.49 1.01
C THR A 178 -2.07 24.24 0.30
N VAL A 179 -2.07 24.43 -1.01
CA VAL A 179 -0.90 24.27 -1.86
C VAL A 179 0.09 25.40 -1.58
N PRO A 180 1.37 25.09 -1.29
CA PRO A 180 2.37 26.12 -1.06
C PRO A 180 2.66 26.91 -2.34
N ARG A 181 3.19 28.13 -2.18
CA ARG A 181 3.70 28.90 -3.31
C ARG A 181 4.92 28.19 -3.91
N LYS A 182 4.82 27.83 -5.18
CA LYS A 182 5.83 27.16 -6.01
C LYS A 182 5.80 27.75 -7.41
N SER A 183 6.81 27.48 -8.23
CA SER A 183 6.87 27.98 -9.61
C SER A 183 7.50 26.93 -10.54
N GLY A 184 7.01 26.86 -11.78
CA GLY A 184 7.52 25.90 -12.74
C GLY A 184 7.15 24.45 -12.42
N ARG A 185 7.99 23.52 -12.86
CA ARG A 185 7.71 22.08 -12.78
C ARG A 185 8.07 21.53 -11.40
N HIS A 186 7.11 20.84 -10.80
CA HIS A 186 7.26 20.13 -9.53
C HIS A 186 6.60 18.75 -9.62
N LEU A 187 6.77 17.97 -8.56
CA LEU A 187 6.09 16.70 -8.38
C LEU A 187 5.38 16.70 -7.03
N VAL A 188 4.11 16.28 -7.04
CA VAL A 188 3.33 15.96 -5.84
C VAL A 188 3.45 14.46 -5.58
N TYR A 189 3.90 14.09 -4.39
CA TYR A 189 4.03 12.71 -3.95
C TYR A 189 2.95 12.41 -2.92
N SER A 190 2.08 11.44 -3.21
CA SER A 190 1.03 11.02 -2.29
C SER A 190 1.38 9.72 -1.59
N VAL A 191 1.00 9.64 -0.31
CA VAL A 191 1.00 8.41 0.47
C VAL A 191 -0.42 8.21 0.99
N TRP A 192 -1.02 7.06 0.73
CA TRP A 192 -2.22 6.58 1.41
C TRP A 192 -1.83 5.43 2.32
N GLN A 193 -1.74 5.67 3.62
CA GLN A 193 -1.51 4.64 4.62
C GLN A 193 -2.86 4.15 5.14
N ARG A 194 -3.15 2.86 4.98
CA ARG A 194 -4.36 2.27 5.54
C ARG A 194 -4.30 2.21 7.06
N SER A 195 -5.46 2.30 7.69
CA SER A 195 -5.64 2.12 9.14
C SER A 195 -6.18 0.74 9.50
N ASP A 196 -6.73 0.01 8.54
CA ASP A 196 -7.27 -1.35 8.68
C ASP A 196 -6.28 -2.47 8.27
N SER A 197 -5.07 -2.09 7.85
CA SER A 197 -3.99 -2.97 7.38
C SER A 197 -2.66 -2.21 7.38
N PRO A 198 -1.49 -2.90 7.46
CA PRO A 198 -0.19 -2.25 7.27
C PRO A 198 0.04 -1.72 5.85
N GLU A 199 -0.79 -2.06 4.87
CA GLU A 199 -0.58 -1.69 3.47
C GLU A 199 -0.64 -0.17 3.24
N ALA A 200 0.19 0.33 2.31
CA ALA A 200 0.16 1.70 1.85
C ALA A 200 0.32 1.82 0.33
N PHE A 201 -0.25 2.88 -0.25
CA PHE A 201 -0.21 3.19 -1.68
C PHE A 201 0.54 4.50 -1.92
N TYR A 202 1.17 4.58 -3.09
CA TYR A 202 2.08 5.66 -3.43
C TYR A 202 1.82 6.14 -4.84
N THR A 203 1.77 7.46 -5.03
CA THR A 203 1.65 8.01 -6.39
C THR A 203 2.52 9.25 -6.57
N CYS A 204 3.05 9.41 -7.77
CA CYS A 204 3.72 10.62 -8.23
C CYS A 204 2.83 11.33 -9.25
N SER A 205 2.51 12.59 -9.02
CA SER A 205 1.77 13.45 -9.96
C SER A 205 2.67 14.62 -10.37
N ASP A 206 3.04 14.70 -11.66
CA ASP A 206 3.78 15.84 -12.18
C ASP A 206 2.85 17.06 -12.30
N VAL A 207 3.32 18.21 -11.84
CA VAL A 207 2.55 19.45 -11.83
C VAL A 207 3.37 20.61 -12.38
N VAL A 208 2.69 21.58 -12.97
CA VAL A 208 3.29 22.84 -13.39
C VAL A 208 2.56 23.99 -12.73
N PHE A 209 3.29 24.71 -11.89
CA PHE A 209 2.85 25.95 -11.30
C PHE A 209 3.05 27.09 -12.27
N ALA A 210 2.04 27.95 -12.42
CA ALA A 210 2.24 29.24 -13.08
C ALA A 210 3.41 29.97 -12.39
N GLY A 211 4.35 30.51 -13.17
CA GLY A 211 5.42 31.33 -12.62
C GLY A 211 4.80 32.49 -11.84
N GLY A 212 5.24 32.73 -10.62
CA GLY A 212 4.84 33.87 -9.80
C GLY A 212 5.38 35.21 -10.33
N GLY A 213 5.19 35.48 -11.63
CA GLY A 213 5.31 36.81 -12.19
C GLY A 213 3.96 37.49 -12.00
N GLY A 214 3.95 38.57 -11.22
CA GLY A 214 2.79 39.41 -11.02
C GLY A 214 2.12 39.79 -12.33
N GLY A 215 0.82 40.04 -12.27
CA GLY A 215 0.06 40.62 -13.37
C GLY A 215 0.72 41.91 -13.85
N GLY A 216 1.48 41.81 -14.95
CA GLY A 216 1.97 42.92 -15.73
C GLY A 216 1.13 43.03 -16.98
N THR A 217 0.15 43.92 -16.95
CA THR A 217 -0.50 44.43 -18.15
C THR A 217 0.51 45.20 -19.01
N GLY A 218 0.63 44.83 -20.28
CA GLY A 218 0.98 45.74 -21.37
C GLY A 218 2.46 45.84 -21.81
N GLY A 219 2.66 45.73 -23.12
CA GLY A 219 3.56 46.64 -23.86
C GLY A 219 4.88 46.08 -24.41
N GLY A 220 4.87 45.74 -25.70
CA GLY A 220 5.82 46.28 -26.69
C GLY A 220 7.28 45.83 -26.69
N GLY A 221 7.65 45.07 -27.74
CA GLY A 221 8.83 45.36 -28.59
C GLY A 221 10.23 45.13 -28.02
N GLY A 222 10.91 44.08 -28.49
CA GLY A 222 12.36 43.95 -28.32
C GLY A 222 12.87 42.58 -28.72
N GLY A 223 13.27 42.43 -29.99
CA GLY A 223 13.83 41.20 -30.53
C GLY A 223 15.13 40.79 -29.83
N LYS A 224 15.07 39.67 -29.12
CA LYS A 224 16.17 38.72 -28.96
C LYS A 224 15.59 37.36 -29.32
N GLN A 225 16.23 36.64 -30.25
CA GLN A 225 15.83 35.28 -30.60
C GLN A 225 15.84 34.43 -29.33
N SER A 226 14.64 34.20 -28.80
CA SER A 226 14.40 33.28 -27.71
C SER A 226 14.82 31.89 -28.19
N PRO A 227 15.53 31.08 -27.38
CA PRO A 227 15.75 29.67 -27.70
C PRO A 227 14.42 29.03 -28.08
N ALA A 228 14.42 28.17 -29.10
CA ALA A 228 13.22 27.48 -29.55
C ALA A 228 12.43 26.95 -28.33
N PRO A 229 11.11 27.21 -28.22
CA PRO A 229 10.35 26.80 -27.06
C PRO A 229 10.49 25.29 -26.91
N THR A 230 11.04 24.86 -25.77
CA THR A 230 11.01 23.44 -25.39
C THR A 230 9.56 22.97 -25.51
N PRO A 231 9.27 21.85 -26.22
CA PRO A 231 7.91 21.37 -26.35
C PRO A 231 7.25 21.33 -24.97
N ALA A 232 6.13 22.04 -24.81
CA ALA A 232 5.39 22.02 -23.57
C ALA A 232 5.01 20.57 -23.29
N ALA A 233 5.31 20.08 -22.08
CA ALA A 233 4.93 18.73 -21.70
C ALA A 233 3.41 18.54 -21.85
N PRO A 234 2.95 17.33 -22.20
CA PRO A 234 1.54 17.06 -22.39
C PRO A 234 0.73 17.33 -21.10
N THR A 235 -0.55 17.67 -21.25
CA THR A 235 -1.47 17.78 -20.12
C THR A 235 -1.84 16.37 -19.64
N ALA A 236 -1.74 16.11 -18.34
CA ALA A 236 -2.19 14.86 -17.76
C ALA A 236 -3.72 14.75 -17.77
N SER A 237 -4.25 13.55 -18.00
CA SER A 237 -5.70 13.28 -17.96
C SER A 237 -5.96 12.04 -17.11
N ALA A 238 -6.95 12.10 -16.23
CA ALA A 238 -7.37 10.96 -15.44
C ALA A 238 -8.07 9.91 -16.33
N PRO A 239 -8.02 8.62 -15.96
CA PRO A 239 -8.82 7.58 -16.60
C PRO A 239 -10.32 7.87 -16.44
N THR A 240 -11.10 7.61 -17.49
CA THR A 240 -12.56 7.67 -17.40
C THR A 240 -13.12 6.39 -16.78
N ASP A 241 -14.31 6.49 -16.21
CA ASP A 241 -14.99 5.33 -15.60
C ASP A 241 -15.30 4.25 -16.64
N ASP A 242 -15.79 4.63 -17.82
CA ASP A 242 -16.00 3.69 -18.95
C ASP A 242 -14.73 2.92 -19.32
N ARG A 243 -13.56 3.57 -19.24
CA ARG A 243 -12.29 2.91 -19.53
C ARG A 243 -11.92 1.94 -18.43
N ILE A 244 -12.07 2.34 -17.17
CA ILE A 244 -11.84 1.49 -15.99
C ILE A 244 -12.74 0.24 -16.08
N GLU A 245 -14.02 0.40 -16.41
CA GLU A 245 -14.96 -0.70 -16.57
C GLU A 245 -14.57 -1.62 -17.74
N LYS A 246 -14.27 -1.05 -18.90
CA LYS A 246 -13.86 -1.80 -20.09
C LYS A 246 -12.61 -2.66 -19.86
N ASP A 247 -11.63 -2.15 -19.13
CA ASP A 247 -10.36 -2.84 -18.89
C ASP A 247 -10.34 -3.59 -17.53
N ALA A 248 -11.47 -3.70 -16.82
CA ALA A 248 -11.54 -4.35 -15.50
C ALA A 248 -10.98 -5.79 -15.50
N GLY A 249 -11.26 -6.56 -16.57
CA GLY A 249 -10.74 -7.92 -16.74
C GLY A 249 -9.25 -8.02 -17.11
N LYS A 250 -8.58 -6.89 -17.37
CA LYS A 250 -7.13 -6.82 -17.65
C LYS A 250 -6.33 -6.46 -16.41
N THR A 251 -7.00 -5.97 -15.36
CA THR A 251 -6.37 -5.87 -14.04
C THR A 251 -6.05 -7.28 -13.56
N GLY A 252 -4.81 -7.52 -13.17
CA GLY A 252 -4.28 -8.87 -12.96
C GLY A 252 -5.01 -9.59 -11.83
N GLY A 253 -5.80 -10.62 -12.17
CA GLY A 253 -6.47 -11.54 -11.23
C GLY A 253 -5.55 -12.55 -10.54
N GLY A 254 -4.23 -12.31 -10.49
CA GLY A 254 -3.25 -13.21 -9.90
C GLY A 254 -2.39 -12.49 -8.88
N HIS A 255 -2.71 -12.67 -7.59
CA HIS A 255 -1.80 -12.36 -6.49
C HIS A 255 -0.65 -13.37 -6.50
N GLY A 256 0.25 -13.24 -7.46
CA GLY A 256 1.58 -13.84 -7.37
C GLY A 256 2.29 -13.17 -6.21
N THR A 257 2.37 -13.91 -5.10
CA THR A 257 3.27 -13.73 -3.95
C THR A 257 4.08 -12.43 -4.02
N HIS A 258 3.71 -11.46 -3.19
CA HIS A 258 4.55 -10.29 -2.92
C HIS A 258 5.97 -10.78 -2.63
N GLY A 259 6.90 -10.49 -3.55
CA GLY A 259 8.29 -10.91 -3.45
C GLY A 259 8.92 -10.26 -2.24
N GLY A 260 8.91 -10.96 -1.11
CA GLY A 260 9.76 -10.67 0.02
C GLY A 260 11.20 -10.95 -0.40
N SER A 261 11.99 -9.89 -0.59
CA SER A 261 13.43 -9.99 -0.56
C SER A 261 13.82 -10.47 0.84
N THR A 262 14.03 -11.78 0.99
CA THR A 262 14.68 -12.36 2.16
C THR A 262 16.10 -12.71 1.74
N GLY A 263 17.05 -12.09 2.44
CA GLY A 263 18.47 -12.42 2.35
C GLY A 263 18.69 -13.91 2.59
N GLY A 264 19.68 -14.44 1.88
CA GLY A 264 19.88 -15.87 1.73
C GLY A 264 20.06 -16.63 3.04
N THR A 265 19.44 -17.81 3.06
CA THR A 265 19.96 -19.02 3.70
C THR A 265 19.58 -20.16 2.79
N GLY A 266 20.58 -20.74 2.13
CA GLY A 266 20.41 -21.92 1.29
C GLY A 266 20.21 -23.16 2.13
N THR A 267 19.17 -23.93 1.81
CA THR A 267 19.07 -25.36 2.12
C THR A 267 18.33 -26.07 1.00
N THR A 268 19.14 -26.72 0.15
CA THR A 268 18.95 -28.03 -0.49
C THR A 268 17.55 -28.45 -0.97
N GLY A 269 17.34 -28.32 -2.28
CA GLY A 269 16.43 -29.15 -3.05
C GLY A 269 17.17 -30.38 -3.60
N THR A 270 16.62 -31.56 -3.31
CA THR A 270 17.07 -32.86 -3.82
C THR A 270 16.54 -33.08 -5.24
N THR A 271 17.43 -33.16 -6.23
CA THR A 271 17.22 -33.93 -7.46
C THR A 271 18.55 -34.50 -7.91
N GLY A 272 18.56 -35.81 -8.17
CA GLY A 272 19.74 -36.59 -8.51
C GLY A 272 20.25 -36.37 -9.94
N GLY A 273 21.53 -36.71 -10.13
CA GLY A 273 22.16 -36.74 -11.46
C GLY A 273 23.69 -36.63 -11.44
N THR A 274 24.35 -37.74 -11.10
CA THR A 274 25.57 -38.29 -11.73
C THR A 274 26.85 -37.45 -11.89
N SER A 275 27.86 -37.85 -11.10
CA SER A 275 29.31 -38.04 -11.37
C SER A 275 30.20 -36.94 -11.98
N GLY A 276 31.33 -36.67 -11.28
CA GLY A 276 32.59 -36.26 -11.92
C GLY A 276 33.58 -35.46 -11.07
N GLY A 277 34.40 -36.12 -10.25
CA GLY A 277 35.86 -35.89 -10.15
C GLY A 277 36.48 -34.58 -9.61
N THR A 278 37.20 -34.75 -8.48
CA THR A 278 38.56 -34.24 -8.15
C THR A 278 38.83 -32.80 -7.65
N THR A 279 39.04 -32.74 -6.31
CA THR A 279 40.21 -32.27 -5.53
C THR A 279 40.82 -30.85 -5.64
N GLY A 280 40.98 -30.26 -4.44
CA GLY A 280 41.94 -29.20 -4.05
C GLY A 280 41.22 -28.09 -3.26
N GLY A 281 41.44 -27.78 -1.98
CA GLY A 281 42.58 -27.95 -1.08
C GLY A 281 42.99 -26.55 -0.56
N ALA A 282 43.16 -26.40 0.77
CA ALA A 282 43.68 -25.23 1.52
C ALA A 282 42.71 -24.07 1.85
N THR A 283 42.76 -23.34 2.98
CA THR A 283 43.06 -23.51 4.43
C THR A 283 43.06 -22.11 5.07
N GLY A 284 42.71 -22.01 6.36
CA GLY A 284 43.10 -20.90 7.27
C GLY A 284 42.17 -19.69 7.28
N GLY A 285 41.82 -19.03 8.39
CA GLY A 285 42.13 -19.06 9.83
C GLY A 285 41.21 -17.98 10.47
N THR A 286 40.49 -18.23 11.56
CA THR A 286 40.84 -18.09 13.00
C THR A 286 41.09 -16.66 13.52
N ALA A 287 40.36 -16.34 14.60
CA ALA A 287 40.55 -15.28 15.62
C ALA A 287 40.36 -13.84 15.15
N GLY A 288 39.84 -12.88 15.92
CA GLY A 288 39.40 -12.70 17.31
C GLY A 288 38.69 -11.33 17.31
N ASP A 289 38.23 -10.68 18.37
CA ASP A 289 38.31 -10.82 19.81
C ASP A 289 37.17 -9.92 20.38
N THR A 290 36.96 -10.13 21.66
CA THR A 290 35.98 -9.72 22.66
C THR A 290 35.59 -8.25 22.88
N SER A 291 34.48 -8.13 23.62
CA SER A 291 34.23 -7.18 24.73
C SER A 291 33.87 -5.72 24.34
N GLY A 292 32.86 -5.06 24.89
CA GLY A 292 32.01 -5.27 26.07
C GLY A 292 31.36 -3.91 26.43
N GLY A 293 30.20 -3.88 27.10
CA GLY A 293 29.61 -2.63 27.60
C GLY A 293 28.10 -2.63 27.90
N THR A 294 27.70 -3.24 29.00
CA THR A 294 26.54 -2.89 29.86
C THR A 294 26.73 -1.47 30.45
N THR A 295 25.76 -0.61 30.85
CA THR A 295 24.43 -0.73 31.50
C THR A 295 23.80 0.67 31.66
N GLY A 296 22.48 0.74 31.86
CA GLY A 296 21.73 1.87 32.46
C GLY A 296 20.69 2.48 31.50
N GLY A 297 19.38 2.56 31.75
CA GLY A 297 18.60 2.54 33.00
C GLY A 297 17.94 3.91 33.19
N GLY A 298 16.64 4.05 32.92
CA GLY A 298 15.88 5.27 33.22
C GLY A 298 14.51 5.34 32.53
N ALA A 299 13.45 5.38 33.35
CA ALA A 299 12.03 5.45 32.98
C ALA A 299 11.41 6.82 33.34
N GLY A 300 10.21 7.11 32.81
CA GLY A 300 9.31 8.24 33.13
C GLY A 300 9.37 9.37 32.08
N ASP A 301 8.30 10.02 31.61
CA ASP A 301 6.90 10.08 32.04
C ASP A 301 5.98 10.55 30.89
N ALA A 302 4.68 10.28 31.05
CA ALA A 302 3.58 10.66 30.16
C ALA A 302 2.81 11.89 30.66
N ALA A 303 2.34 12.73 29.73
CA ALA A 303 1.14 13.59 29.77
C ALA A 303 1.19 14.46 28.48
N GLY A 304 0.14 14.85 27.76
CA GLY A 304 -1.32 14.82 27.85
C GLY A 304 -1.82 15.84 26.81
N GLY A 305 -2.99 15.67 26.18
CA GLY A 305 -3.48 16.67 25.21
C GLY A 305 -4.81 16.37 24.51
N ASN A 306 -5.89 16.91 25.09
CA ASN A 306 -7.21 17.34 24.60
C ASN A 306 -7.75 16.94 23.20
N GLU A 307 -8.96 16.37 23.24
CA GLU A 307 -9.96 16.32 22.17
C GLU A 307 -10.90 17.55 22.18
N PRO A 308 -11.58 17.85 21.06
CA PRO A 308 -12.94 18.36 21.09
C PRO A 308 -13.95 17.55 20.26
N ALA A 309 -15.20 17.63 20.74
CA ALA A 309 -16.37 16.82 20.45
C ALA A 309 -16.98 16.94 19.03
N ALA A 310 -17.79 15.94 18.69
CA ALA A 310 -18.55 15.79 17.46
C ALA A 310 -19.94 16.43 17.55
N ASP A 311 -20.38 17.08 16.46
CA ASP A 311 -21.78 17.39 16.21
C ASP A 311 -22.27 16.64 14.97
N GLY A 312 -23.38 15.93 15.15
CA GLY A 312 -23.96 15.02 14.17
C GLY A 312 -24.97 15.67 13.25
N SER A 313 -25.01 15.20 12.00
CA SER A 313 -26.19 15.07 11.14
C SER A 313 -25.76 14.40 9.83
N ALA A 314 -26.12 13.13 9.63
CA ALA A 314 -25.80 12.37 8.41
C ALA A 314 -27.08 12.06 7.62
N SER A 315 -27.10 12.49 6.35
CA SER A 315 -28.09 12.12 5.33
C SER A 315 -27.68 10.80 4.62
N PRO A 316 -28.60 10.07 3.96
CA PRO A 316 -28.48 8.61 3.75
C PRO A 316 -27.50 8.09 2.68
N LEU A 317 -26.49 8.85 2.23
CA LEU A 317 -25.60 8.42 1.13
C LEU A 317 -24.22 7.88 1.58
N ASP A 318 -23.96 7.73 2.88
CA ASP A 318 -22.64 7.40 3.45
C ASP A 318 -22.35 5.88 3.61
N ARG A 319 -23.11 4.96 3.00
CA ARG A 319 -22.88 3.51 3.18
C ARG A 319 -22.13 2.88 2.00
N GLY A 320 -20.80 2.83 2.10
CA GLY A 320 -19.97 2.14 1.11
C GLY A 320 -18.50 1.96 1.50
N LEU A 321 -18.17 1.92 2.79
CA LEU A 321 -16.87 1.47 3.25
C LEU A 321 -17.00 -0.01 3.61
N ALA A 322 -16.13 -0.87 3.07
CA ALA A 322 -16.11 -2.27 3.43
C ALA A 322 -15.68 -2.41 4.90
N GLU A 323 -16.66 -2.48 5.82
CA GLU A 323 -16.43 -2.96 7.18
C GLU A 323 -16.37 -4.49 7.15
N THR A 324 -15.20 -5.04 6.81
CA THR A 324 -14.90 -6.43 7.15
C THR A 324 -14.35 -6.47 8.57
N GLY A 325 -15.21 -6.18 9.54
CA GLY A 325 -14.96 -6.35 10.96
C GLY A 325 -16.26 -6.77 11.62
N GLY A 326 -16.30 -7.98 12.16
CA GLY A 326 -17.52 -8.57 12.73
C GLY A 326 -18.21 -7.63 13.72
N GLY A 327 -19.52 -7.46 13.57
CA GLY A 327 -20.33 -6.60 14.44
C GLY A 327 -20.25 -6.98 15.92
N SER A 328 -20.78 -6.11 16.77
CA SER A 328 -20.78 -6.20 18.25
C SER A 328 -21.39 -7.48 18.86
N ALA A 329 -21.89 -8.41 18.05
CA ALA A 329 -22.29 -9.76 18.45
C ALA A 329 -21.11 -10.75 18.56
N THR A 330 -19.95 -10.44 18.00
CA THR A 330 -18.77 -11.33 17.96
C THR A 330 -18.22 -11.73 19.34
N PRO A 331 -18.12 -10.84 20.35
CA PRO A 331 -17.68 -11.25 21.68
C PRO A 331 -18.72 -12.13 22.42
N LEU A 332 -20.02 -12.02 22.10
CA LEU A 332 -21.06 -12.85 22.71
C LEU A 332 -21.06 -14.29 22.17
N ILE A 333 -20.63 -14.48 20.92
CA ILE A 333 -20.45 -15.82 20.32
C ILE A 333 -19.15 -16.48 20.82
N ALA A 334 -18.09 -15.69 21.06
CA ALA A 334 -16.85 -16.20 21.64
C ALA A 334 -16.98 -16.64 23.11
N VAL A 335 -17.75 -15.91 23.92
CA VAL A 335 -17.98 -16.25 25.34
C VAL A 335 -18.95 -17.43 25.50
N SER A 336 -19.92 -17.60 24.60
CA SER A 336 -20.83 -18.77 24.61
C SER A 336 -20.13 -20.07 24.19
N GLY A 337 -19.12 -20.00 23.32
CA GLY A 337 -18.28 -21.15 22.94
C GLY A 337 -17.45 -21.72 24.10
N ALA A 338 -16.90 -20.85 24.96
CA ALA A 338 -16.15 -21.28 26.15
C ALA A 338 -17.06 -21.93 27.21
N GLY A 339 -18.30 -21.45 27.35
CA GLY A 339 -19.31 -22.05 28.25
C GLY A 339 -19.71 -23.47 27.86
N ALA A 340 -19.89 -23.74 26.55
CA ALA A 340 -20.22 -25.08 26.06
C ALA A 340 -19.07 -26.09 26.27
N LEU A 341 -17.81 -25.65 26.14
CA LEU A 341 -16.62 -26.48 26.39
C LEU A 341 -16.45 -26.85 27.88
N ALA A 342 -16.74 -25.93 28.80
CA ALA A 342 -16.66 -26.19 30.24
C ALA A 342 -17.73 -27.18 30.71
N VAL A 343 -18.96 -27.07 30.21
CA VAL A 343 -20.06 -28.01 30.52
C VAL A 343 -19.79 -29.39 29.91
N GLY A 344 -19.25 -29.45 28.69
CA GLY A 344 -18.87 -30.70 28.03
C GLY A 344 -17.78 -31.47 28.80
N ALA A 345 -16.77 -30.77 29.31
CA ALA A 345 -15.70 -31.38 30.10
C ALA A 345 -16.23 -31.94 31.45
N ALA A 346 -17.12 -31.22 32.13
CA ALA A 346 -17.68 -31.65 33.42
C ALA A 346 -18.52 -32.94 33.31
N VAL A 347 -19.30 -33.08 32.22
CA VAL A 347 -20.11 -34.28 31.96
C VAL A 347 -19.23 -35.51 31.62
N LEU A 348 -18.12 -35.29 30.91
CA LEU A 348 -17.13 -36.32 30.60
C LEU A 348 -16.37 -36.80 31.86
N PHE A 349 -15.96 -35.89 32.75
CA PHE A 349 -15.31 -36.30 34.00
C PHE A 349 -16.28 -36.98 34.98
N ALA A 350 -17.55 -36.57 35.04
CA ALA A 350 -18.56 -37.21 35.89
C ALA A 350 -18.93 -38.63 35.43
N SER A 351 -18.93 -38.89 34.11
CA SER A 351 -19.26 -40.20 33.54
C SER A 351 -18.12 -41.22 33.69
N VAL A 352 -16.86 -40.79 33.63
CA VAL A 352 -15.69 -41.65 33.91
C VAL A 352 -15.62 -42.04 35.39
N ARG A 353 -15.92 -41.10 36.30
CA ARG A 353 -15.89 -41.36 37.76
C ARG A 353 -16.98 -42.33 38.21
N ARG A 354 -18.17 -42.28 37.59
CA ARG A 354 -19.29 -43.19 37.88
C ARG A 354 -19.01 -44.64 37.43
N ARG A 355 -18.14 -44.83 36.43
CA ARG A 355 -17.76 -46.14 35.91
C ARG A 355 -16.63 -46.81 36.72
N ALA A 356 -15.86 -46.03 37.47
CA ALA A 356 -14.79 -46.52 38.34
C ALA A 356 -15.26 -46.95 39.75
N GLY A 357 -16.45 -46.51 40.19
CA GLY A 357 -16.98 -46.78 41.54
C GLY A 357 -17.94 -47.98 41.67
N GLY A 358 -18.38 -48.59 40.56
CA GLY A 358 -19.45 -49.61 40.57
C GLY A 358 -19.00 -51.07 40.70
N GLY A 359 -17.73 -51.34 40.98
CA GLY A 359 -17.15 -52.68 40.92
C GLY A 359 -16.55 -53.19 42.23
N ARG A 360 -17.33 -53.28 43.31
CA ARG A 360 -17.01 -54.19 44.45
C ARG A 360 -18.17 -54.33 45.44
N HIS A 361 -18.25 -55.52 46.05
CA HIS A 361 -19.26 -56.11 46.96
C HIS A 361 -20.36 -56.88 46.18
N GLY A 362 -20.36 -58.21 46.12
CA GLY A 362 -20.33 -59.22 47.20
C GLY A 362 -21.78 -59.69 47.39
N ARG A 363 -22.18 -60.95 47.28
CA ARG A 363 -21.58 -62.26 47.56
C ARG A 363 -21.99 -63.28 46.49
#